data_AF-A0A8T6YHC4-F1
#
_entry.id   AF-A0A8T6YHC4-F1
#
_cell.length_a   1.000
_cell.length_b   1.000
_cell.length_c   1.000
_cell.angle_alpha   90.00
_cell.angle_beta   90.00
_cell.angle_gamma   90.00
#
_symmetry.space_group_name_H-M   'P 1'
#
loop_
_entity.id
_entity.type
_entity.pdbx_description
1 polymer ?
#
loop_
_entity_poly.entity_id
_entity_poly.type
_entity_poly.pdbx_seq_one_letter_code
_entity_poly.pdbx_strand_id
1 'polypeptide(L)'
;MTRDEILSEIKRAEDETKNQVAQANAAKNRKISEATAQSREIIKKAEEEAQHYAESEINAARKKIREEREKITAKGIEEANEVKKKAKKNVTKASDFILTEFERAVDA
;
A
#
# COMPACT_ATOMS: atom_id res chain seq x y z
N MET A 1 -20.85 -41.66 63.54
CA MET A 1 -19.54 -41.33 62.96
C MET A 1 -18.57 -41.10 64.10
N THR A 2 -17.41 -41.72 64.00
CA THR A 2 -16.30 -41.53 64.93
C THR A 2 -15.58 -40.23 64.60
N ARG A 3 -14.87 -39.66 65.58
CA ARG A 3 -14.13 -38.39 65.42
C ARG A 3 -13.10 -38.46 64.28
N ASP A 4 -12.53 -39.63 64.04
CA ASP A 4 -11.51 -39.86 63.02
C ASP A 4 -12.08 -39.86 61.59
N GLU A 5 -13.30 -40.39 61.40
CA GLU A 5 -14.01 -40.34 60.12
C GLU A 5 -14.29 -38.90 59.68
N ILE A 6 -14.73 -38.05 60.62
CA ILE A 6 -15.02 -36.63 60.38
C ILE A 6 -13.75 -35.87 59.98
N LEU A 7 -12.64 -36.12 60.68
CA LEU A 7 -11.34 -35.52 60.36
C LEU A 7 -10.82 -35.94 58.98
N SER A 8 -11.03 -37.20 58.60
CA SER A 8 -10.66 -37.70 57.28
C SER A 8 -11.51 -37.07 56.16
N GLU A 9 -12.81 -36.87 56.37
CA GLU A 9 -13.68 -36.19 55.41
C GLU A 9 -13.31 -34.72 55.24
N ILE A 10 -13.03 -34.00 56.33
CA ILE A 10 -12.58 -32.61 56.28
C ILE A 10 -11.30 -32.49 55.46
N LYS A 11 -10.32 -33.37 55.73
CA LYS A 11 -9.03 -33.34 55.01
C LYS A 11 -9.20 -33.63 53.52
N ARG A 12 -10.10 -34.57 53.17
CA ARG A 12 -10.42 -34.85 51.76
C ARG A 12 -11.09 -33.65 51.07
N ALA A 13 -12.03 -33.00 51.75
CA ALA A 13 -12.71 -31.81 51.24
C ALA A 13 -11.72 -30.62 51.07
N GLU A 14 -10.77 -30.44 51.99
CA GLU A 14 -9.71 -29.44 51.87
C GLU A 14 -8.83 -29.68 50.65
N ASP A 15 -8.41 -30.92 50.42
CA ASP A 15 -7.55 -31.26 49.28
C ASP A 15 -8.30 -31.19 47.94
N GLU A 16 -9.58 -31.59 47.90
CA GLU A 16 -10.46 -31.35 46.74
C GLU A 16 -10.59 -29.85 46.44
N THR A 17 -10.78 -29.02 47.46
CA THR A 17 -10.90 -27.57 47.29
C THR A 17 -9.60 -26.95 46.78
N LYS A 18 -8.45 -27.34 47.33
CA LYS A 18 -7.13 -26.89 46.84
C LYS A 18 -6.92 -27.27 45.37
N ASN A 19 -7.29 -28.50 45.00
CA ASN A 19 -7.19 -28.97 43.62
C ASN A 19 -8.12 -28.18 42.67
N GLN A 20 -9.34 -27.87 43.09
CA GLN A 20 -10.26 -27.04 42.32
C GLN A 20 -9.69 -25.64 42.09
N VAL A 21 -9.12 -25.01 43.12
CA VAL A 21 -8.49 -23.68 43.00
C VAL A 21 -7.29 -23.74 42.04
N ALA A 22 -6.45 -24.76 42.15
CA ALA A 22 -5.31 -24.95 41.24
C ALA A 22 -5.76 -25.11 39.78
N GLN A 23 -6.79 -25.93 39.53
CA GLN A 23 -7.36 -26.12 38.19
C GLN A 23 -7.99 -24.83 37.65
N ALA A 24 -8.72 -24.09 38.46
CA ALA A 24 -9.32 -22.82 38.07
C ALA A 24 -8.25 -21.79 37.68
N ASN A 25 -7.16 -21.71 38.45
CA ASN A 25 -6.03 -20.82 38.13
C ASN A 25 -5.32 -21.25 36.84
N ALA A 26 -5.10 -22.55 36.63
CA ALA A 26 -4.51 -23.06 35.40
C ALA A 26 -5.40 -22.76 34.18
N ALA A 27 -6.72 -22.96 34.29
CA ALA A 27 -7.67 -22.65 33.22
C ALA A 27 -7.73 -21.15 32.91
N LYS A 28 -7.71 -20.29 33.94
CA LYS A 28 -7.62 -18.83 33.80
C LYS A 28 -6.36 -18.44 33.03
N ASN A 29 -5.20 -18.96 33.43
CA ASN A 29 -3.92 -18.62 32.79
C ASN A 29 -3.88 -19.10 31.33
N ARG A 30 -4.42 -20.29 31.03
CA ARG A 30 -4.55 -20.77 29.64
C ARG A 30 -5.40 -19.84 28.79
N LYS A 31 -6.60 -19.45 29.27
CA LYS A 31 -7.45 -18.50 28.54
C LYS A 31 -6.77 -17.16 28.29
N ILE A 32 -6.05 -16.62 29.27
CA ILE A 32 -5.30 -15.36 29.10
C ILE A 32 -4.20 -15.53 28.05
N SER A 33 -3.46 -16.63 28.10
CA SER A 33 -2.40 -16.93 27.12
C SER A 33 -2.96 -17.08 25.71
N GLU A 34 -4.06 -17.82 25.55
CA GLU A 34 -4.74 -18.01 24.27
C GLU A 34 -5.26 -16.68 23.70
N ALA A 35 -5.94 -15.88 24.53
CA ALA A 35 -6.42 -14.56 24.12
C ALA A 35 -5.27 -13.62 23.73
N THR A 36 -4.14 -13.67 24.45
CA THR A 36 -2.95 -12.88 24.13
C THR A 36 -2.32 -13.33 22.82
N ALA A 37 -2.23 -14.63 22.57
CA ALA A 37 -1.72 -15.18 21.31
C ALA A 37 -2.61 -14.76 20.13
N GLN A 38 -3.93 -14.92 20.26
CA GLN A 38 -4.89 -14.48 19.24
C GLN A 38 -4.80 -12.98 18.98
N SER A 39 -4.68 -12.15 20.02
CA SER A 39 -4.52 -10.70 19.85
C SER A 39 -3.27 -10.35 19.05
N ARG A 40 -2.15 -11.02 19.32
CA ARG A 40 -0.90 -10.83 18.56
C ARG A 40 -1.04 -11.26 17.10
N GLU A 41 -1.73 -12.37 16.84
CA GLU A 41 -2.00 -12.81 15.48
C GLU A 41 -2.87 -11.82 14.70
N ILE A 42 -3.90 -11.25 15.35
CA ILE A 42 -4.75 -10.23 14.72
C ILE A 42 -3.92 -9.00 14.36
N ILE A 43 -3.06 -8.51 15.26
CA ILE A 43 -2.19 -7.37 15.00
C ILE A 43 -1.24 -7.67 13.83
N LYS A 44 -0.58 -8.84 13.84
CA LYS A 44 0.34 -9.24 12.78
C LYS A 44 -0.35 -9.30 11.42
N LYS A 45 -1.54 -9.89 11.35
CA LYS A 45 -2.34 -9.96 10.11
C LYS A 45 -2.74 -8.56 9.64
N ALA A 46 -3.17 -7.69 10.55
CA ALA A 46 -3.51 -6.31 10.20
C ALA A 46 -2.30 -5.52 9.67
N GLU A 47 -1.11 -5.73 10.23
CA GLU A 47 0.14 -5.13 9.73
C GLU A 47 0.50 -5.65 8.34
N GLU A 48 0.42 -6.96 8.12
CA GLU A 48 0.68 -7.59 6.81
C GLU A 48 -0.31 -7.08 5.74
N GLU A 49 -1.61 -7.01 6.07
CA GLU A 49 -2.65 -6.49 5.19
C GLU A 49 -2.44 -5.00 4.88
N ALA A 50 -2.10 -4.19 5.89
CA ALA A 50 -1.81 -2.77 5.71
C ALA A 50 -0.60 -2.55 4.80
N GLN A 51 0.47 -3.34 4.96
CA GLN A 51 1.64 -3.28 4.09
C GLN A 51 1.29 -3.67 2.65
N HIS A 52 0.57 -4.77 2.46
CA HIS A 52 0.14 -5.21 1.14
C HIS A 52 -0.75 -4.17 0.45
N TYR A 53 -1.68 -3.57 1.19
CA TYR A 53 -2.53 -2.49 0.69
C TYR A 53 -1.70 -1.27 0.26
N ALA A 54 -0.75 -0.83 1.08
CA ALA A 54 0.13 0.29 0.76
C ALA A 54 0.97 0.02 -0.50
N GLU A 55 1.56 -1.18 -0.62
CA GLU A 55 2.33 -1.58 -1.80
C GLU A 55 1.45 -1.62 -3.06
N SER A 56 0.23 -2.16 -2.95
CA SER A 56 -0.75 -2.18 -4.05
C SER A 56 -1.09 -0.77 -4.53
N GLU A 57 -1.39 0.15 -3.61
CA GLU A 57 -1.71 1.54 -3.94
C GLU A 57 -0.53 2.28 -4.60
N ILE A 58 0.68 2.08 -4.08
CA ILE A 58 1.90 2.66 -4.68
C ILE A 58 2.10 2.12 -6.10
N ASN A 59 1.91 0.83 -6.33
CA ASN A 59 2.04 0.22 -7.66
C ASN A 59 0.97 0.74 -8.63
N ALA A 60 -0.28 0.88 -8.16
CA ALA A 60 -1.36 1.47 -8.95
C ALA A 60 -1.06 2.93 -9.32
N ALA A 61 -0.57 3.73 -8.37
CA ALA A 61 -0.16 5.11 -8.61
C ALA A 61 1.00 5.20 -9.61
N ARG A 62 2.02 4.34 -9.48
CA ARG A 62 3.14 4.26 -10.43
C ARG A 62 2.68 3.92 -11.85
N LYS A 63 1.73 2.98 -11.99
CA LYS A 63 1.15 2.63 -13.28
C LYS A 63 0.43 3.83 -13.91
N LYS A 64 -0.42 4.53 -13.14
CA LYS A 64 -1.08 5.76 -13.60
C LYS A 64 -0.10 6.83 -14.02
N ILE A 65 0.95 7.09 -13.23
CA ILE A 65 2.00 8.06 -13.58
C ILE A 65 2.67 7.69 -14.90
N ARG A 66 2.97 6.41 -15.12
CA ARG A 66 3.57 5.95 -16.36
C ARG A 66 2.65 6.16 -17.56
N GLU A 67 1.38 5.80 -17.44
CA GLU A 67 0.37 6.00 -18.50
C GLU A 67 0.21 7.49 -18.84
N GLU A 68 0.12 8.35 -17.83
CA GLU A 68 0.04 9.81 -18.03
C GLU A 68 1.32 10.37 -18.66
N ARG A 69 2.50 9.87 -18.26
CA ARG A 69 3.78 10.28 -18.87
C ARG A 69 3.84 9.90 -20.34
N GLU A 70 3.38 8.70 -20.70
CA GLU A 70 3.33 8.23 -22.08
C GLU A 70 2.36 9.10 -22.91
N LYS A 71 1.19 9.45 -22.37
CA LYS A 71 0.25 10.40 -23.02
C LYS A 71 0.86 11.78 -23.25
N ILE A 72 1.49 12.36 -22.23
CA ILE A 72 2.13 13.68 -22.33
C ILE A 72 3.24 13.66 -23.38
N THR A 73 4.05 12.60 -23.39
CA THR A 73 5.16 12.45 -24.35
C THR A 73 4.62 12.31 -25.78
N ALA A 74 3.60 11.48 -25.99
CA ALA A 74 2.97 11.30 -27.30
C ALA A 74 2.38 12.61 -27.82
N LYS A 75 1.67 13.36 -26.96
CA LYS A 75 1.12 14.68 -27.30
C LYS A 75 2.22 15.68 -27.64
N GLY A 76 3.30 15.72 -26.87
CA GLY A 76 4.44 16.60 -27.16
C GLY A 76 5.13 16.28 -28.50
N ILE A 77 5.23 15.00 -28.88
CA ILE A 77 5.74 14.58 -30.19
C ILE A 77 4.81 15.06 -31.31
N GLU A 78 3.49 14.93 -31.13
CA GLU A 78 2.51 15.40 -32.11
C GLU A 78 2.59 16.92 -32.30
N GLU A 79 2.61 17.67 -31.20
CA GLU A 79 2.75 19.13 -31.22
C GLU A 79 4.06 19.57 -31.90
N ALA A 80 5.18 18.92 -31.58
CA ALA A 80 6.47 19.19 -32.20
C ALA A 80 6.46 18.92 -33.71
N ASN A 81 5.79 17.85 -34.14
CA ASN A 81 5.63 17.54 -35.56
C ASN A 81 4.79 18.58 -36.29
N GLU A 82 3.72 19.08 -35.67
CA GLU A 82 2.90 20.15 -36.24
C GLU A 82 3.66 21.48 -36.35
N VAL A 83 4.44 21.84 -35.31
CA VAL A 83 5.33 23.00 -35.37
C VAL A 83 6.37 22.84 -36.49
N LYS A 84 6.99 21.66 -36.63
CA LYS A 84 7.95 21.37 -37.70
C LYS A 84 7.34 21.52 -39.08
N LYS A 85 6.11 21.03 -39.29
CA LYS A 85 5.38 21.19 -40.56
C LYS A 85 5.11 22.67 -40.87
N LYS A 86 4.64 23.45 -39.88
CA LYS A 86 4.38 24.89 -40.03
C LYS A 86 5.68 25.65 -40.33
N ALA A 87 6.75 25.36 -39.60
CA ALA A 87 8.06 25.98 -39.80
C ALA A 87 8.59 25.71 -41.22
N LYS A 88 8.56 24.47 -41.70
CA LYS A 88 8.98 24.13 -43.07
C LYS A 88 8.25 24.95 -44.14
N LYS A 89 6.92 25.10 -44.01
CA LYS A 89 6.12 25.92 -44.95
C LYS A 89 6.53 27.40 -44.93
N ASN A 90 6.85 27.93 -43.75
CA ASN A 90 7.22 29.33 -43.60
C ASN A 90 8.65 29.61 -44.06
N VAL A 91 9.58 28.66 -43.89
CA VAL A 91 10.97 28.79 -44.38
C VAL A 91 10.98 28.98 -45.89
N THR A 92 10.26 28.16 -46.65
CA THR A 92 10.17 28.31 -48.11
C THR A 92 9.64 29.70 -48.50
N LYS A 93 8.52 30.12 -47.89
CA LYS A 93 7.94 31.44 -48.15
C LYS A 93 8.87 32.59 -47.81
N ALA A 94 9.61 32.48 -46.70
CA ALA A 94 10.56 33.50 -46.28
C ALA A 94 11.76 33.58 -47.24
N SER A 95 12.27 32.44 -47.71
CA SER A 95 13.32 32.39 -48.74
C SER A 95 12.87 33.03 -50.04
N ASP A 96 11.67 32.70 -50.53
CA ASP A 96 11.10 33.28 -51.76
C ASP A 96 10.91 34.80 -51.63
N PHE A 97 10.43 35.25 -50.47
CA PHE A 97 10.26 36.68 -50.18
C PHE A 97 11.61 37.42 -50.17
N ILE A 98 12.63 36.89 -49.49
CA ILE A 98 13.96 37.49 -49.45
C ILE A 98 14.58 37.55 -50.84
N LEU A 99 14.43 36.50 -51.66
CA LEU A 99 14.93 36.49 -53.03
C LEU A 99 14.25 37.57 -53.88
N THR A 100 12.93 37.68 -53.79
CA THR A 100 12.15 38.69 -54.53
C THR A 100 12.54 40.12 -54.13
N GLU A 101 12.73 40.39 -52.84
CA GLU A 101 13.17 41.72 -52.38
C GLU A 101 14.62 42.02 -52.77
N PHE A 102 15.49 41.00 -52.81
CA PHE A 102 16.85 41.14 -53.29
C PHE A 102 16.89 41.49 -54.79
N GLU A 103 16.14 40.77 -55.62
CA GLU A 103 16.01 41.06 -57.06
C GLU A 103 15.49 42.47 -57.29
N ARG A 104 14.43 42.88 -56.57
CA ARG A 104 13.90 44.25 -56.66
C ARG A 104 14.93 45.32 -56.28
N ALA A 105 15.79 45.05 -55.29
CA ALA A 105 16.82 45.98 -54.85
C ALA A 105 18.02 46.06 -55.81
N VAL A 106 18.27 45.02 -56.61
CA VAL A 106 19.34 44.99 -57.63
C VAL A 106 18.87 45.62 -58.94
N ASP A 107 17.59 45.51 -59.28
CA ASP A 107 16.98 46.09 -60.49
C ASP A 107 16.55 47.56 -60.34
N ALA A 108 16.75 48.17 -59.16
CA ALA A 108 16.42 49.57 -58.83
C ALA A 108 17.65 50.49 -58.87
#